data_AF-A0A0H1QWW0-F1
#
_entry.id   AF-A0A0H1QWW0-F1
#
_cell.length_a   1.000
_cell.length_b   1.000
_cell.length_c   1.000
_cell.angle_alpha   90.00
_cell.angle_beta   90.00
_cell.angle_gamma   90.00
#
_symmetry.space_group_name_H-M   'P 1'
#
loop_
_entity.id
_entity.type
_entity.pdbx_description
1 polymer ?
#
loop_
_entity_poly.entity_id
_entity_poly.type
_entity_poly.pdbx_seq_one_letter_code
_entity_poly.pdbx_strand_id
1 'polypeptide(L)'
;MAEPCDLSVIIPTFNEEENIAAIIDAVDGVLTQNGIRGEILVVDDDSKDRTIPIVREISGRQENVRLIVRREDHGLSQSVVEGFRSARSDILQVIDADFSHPPDLIPRFYEAIRGGADIAVGSRYTKGGDIEAWPLKRRIISLGATAFGRILFPEITDPVSGFFAVGREVVDGAPLAPRGYKILTEILGKGRWRTVVEIPFVFKDREEGASKLRAGTMVDYLRQCGGIVRFSVTRRTGPVWAEWKKVVRFGLVGLSGIFVNMGLLYALTEIAGLYYLVSAVIAIELSIVNNFVLNDVWTFRSIEFLKFKRKVSRFGSFQAVSMGGLVINMAALYLLTDVAGVYYLVANLAGVFTAFAWNYMVNRHYTWTKA
;
A
#
# COMPACT_ATOMS: atom_id res chain seq x y z
N MET A 1 24.65 25.95 -17.94
CA MET A 1 24.16 24.69 -17.33
C MET A 1 23.41 25.10 -16.08
N ALA A 2 22.20 24.60 -15.85
CA ALA A 2 21.52 24.84 -14.58
C ALA A 2 22.40 24.32 -13.44
N GLU A 3 22.43 25.02 -12.30
CA GLU A 3 23.16 24.53 -11.14
C GLU A 3 22.67 23.13 -10.72
N PRO A 4 23.54 22.28 -10.14
CA PRO A 4 23.15 20.94 -9.73
C PRO A 4 22.05 21.00 -8.66
N CYS A 5 20.92 20.36 -8.92
CA CYS A 5 19.77 20.27 -8.01
C CYS A 5 19.72 18.86 -7.41
N ASP A 6 19.87 18.77 -6.09
CA ASP A 6 19.91 17.51 -5.34
C ASP A 6 18.49 16.99 -5.01
N LEU A 7 17.49 17.87 -4.91
CA LEU A 7 16.12 17.51 -4.52
C LEU A 7 15.08 18.44 -5.18
N SER A 8 14.02 17.88 -5.75
CA SER A 8 12.86 18.65 -6.21
C SER A 8 11.69 18.43 -5.26
N VAL A 9 11.28 19.46 -4.53
CA VAL A 9 10.10 19.43 -3.65
C VAL A 9 8.89 19.95 -4.43
N ILE A 10 7.93 19.06 -4.69
CA ILE A 10 6.73 19.31 -5.47
C ILE A 10 5.57 19.59 -4.53
N ILE A 11 4.94 20.76 -4.70
CA ILE A 11 3.81 21.22 -3.89
C ILE A 11 2.61 21.42 -4.82
N PRO A 12 1.66 20.47 -4.90
CA PRO A 12 0.44 20.65 -5.67
C PRO A 12 -0.51 21.62 -4.93
N THR A 13 -1.07 22.61 -5.64
CA THR A 13 -1.92 23.64 -5.03
C THR A 13 -3.24 23.84 -5.79
N PHE A 14 -4.30 24.14 -5.04
CA PHE A 14 -5.55 24.68 -5.56
C PHE A 14 -6.28 25.47 -4.47
N ASN A 15 -6.29 26.79 -4.61
CA ASN A 15 -6.77 27.75 -3.64
C ASN A 15 -6.13 27.59 -2.24
N GLU A 16 -4.82 27.86 -2.16
CA GLU A 16 -3.99 27.73 -0.95
C GLU A 16 -3.38 29.08 -0.53
N GLU A 17 -4.05 30.22 -0.80
CA GLU A 17 -3.48 31.55 -0.58
C GLU A 17 -3.06 31.85 0.87
N GLU A 18 -3.70 31.19 1.84
CA GLU A 18 -3.42 31.33 3.27
C GLU A 18 -2.09 30.67 3.67
N ASN A 19 -1.77 29.52 3.05
CA ASN A 19 -0.64 28.69 3.45
C ASN A 19 0.57 28.78 2.52
N ILE A 20 0.38 29.12 1.24
CA ILE A 20 1.39 28.89 0.20
C ILE A 20 2.70 29.65 0.44
N ALA A 21 2.66 30.87 0.97
CA ALA A 21 3.88 31.60 1.29
C ALA A 21 4.65 30.94 2.44
N ALA A 22 3.94 30.59 3.52
CA ALA A 22 4.53 30.02 4.71
C ALA A 22 5.12 28.63 4.45
N ILE A 23 4.46 27.78 3.65
CA ILE A 23 4.99 26.44 3.32
C ILE A 23 6.24 26.53 2.45
N ILE A 24 6.30 27.47 1.49
CA ILE A 24 7.51 27.69 0.68
C ILE A 24 8.67 28.13 1.58
N ASP A 25 8.45 29.13 2.45
CA ASP A 25 9.49 29.62 3.36
C ASP A 25 9.95 28.52 4.34
N ALA A 26 9.02 27.68 4.84
CA ALA A 26 9.36 26.56 5.73
C ALA A 26 10.20 25.48 5.02
N VAL A 27 9.83 25.10 3.79
CA VAL A 27 10.59 24.14 2.99
C VAL A 27 11.97 24.70 2.65
N ASP A 28 12.05 25.95 2.19
CA ASP A 28 13.33 26.60 1.85
C ASP A 28 14.28 26.69 3.05
N GLY A 29 13.73 27.05 4.22
CA GLY A 29 14.47 27.06 5.48
C GLY A 29 15.04 25.68 5.82
N VAL A 30 14.25 24.62 5.67
CA VAL A 30 14.70 23.23 5.92
C VAL A 30 15.80 22.82 4.94
N LEU A 31 15.66 23.13 3.65
CA LEU A 31 16.66 22.83 2.63
C LEU A 31 17.99 23.54 2.94
N THR A 32 17.92 24.83 3.25
CA THR A 32 19.10 25.67 3.57
C THR A 32 19.80 25.19 4.83
N GLN A 33 19.06 24.94 5.92
CA GLN A 33 19.63 24.48 7.20
C GLN A 33 20.36 23.14 7.09
N ASN A 34 19.92 22.27 6.16
CA ASN A 34 20.50 20.94 5.95
C ASN A 34 21.49 20.91 4.78
N GLY A 35 21.79 22.05 4.14
CA GLY A 35 22.71 22.12 3.01
C GLY A 35 22.26 21.35 1.77
N ILE A 36 20.95 21.15 1.59
CA ILE A 36 20.37 20.46 0.43
C ILE A 36 20.11 21.49 -0.67
N ARG A 37 20.75 21.34 -1.84
CA ARG A 37 20.50 22.21 -2.99
C ARG A 37 19.20 21.80 -3.67
N GLY A 38 18.07 22.23 -3.11
CA GLY A 38 16.75 21.85 -3.59
C GLY A 38 16.07 22.93 -4.43
N GLU A 39 15.18 22.52 -5.33
CA GLU A 39 14.16 23.40 -5.91
C GLU A 39 12.80 23.13 -5.27
N ILE A 40 11.98 24.19 -5.19
CA ILE A 40 10.57 24.13 -4.78
C ILE A 40 9.73 24.36 -6.02
N LEU A 41 9.01 23.33 -6.44
CA LEU A 41 8.16 23.35 -7.62
C LEU A 41 6.69 23.35 -7.21
N VAL A 42 6.08 24.53 -7.23
CA VAL A 42 4.65 24.69 -7.02
C VAL A 42 3.92 24.36 -8.32
N VAL A 43 2.97 23.42 -8.27
CA VAL A 43 2.15 23.03 -9.41
C VAL A 43 0.69 23.34 -9.09
N ASP A 44 0.20 24.43 -9.67
CA ASP A 44 -1.10 25.00 -9.37
C ASP A 44 -2.14 24.66 -10.45
N ASP A 45 -3.33 24.22 -10.03
CA ASP A 45 -4.45 23.86 -10.92
C ASP A 45 -5.39 25.05 -11.19
N ASP A 46 -4.82 26.17 -11.64
CA ASP A 46 -5.55 27.38 -12.03
C ASP A 46 -6.41 27.97 -10.90
N SER A 47 -5.78 28.12 -9.72
CA SER A 47 -6.34 28.72 -8.51
C SER A 47 -7.01 30.07 -8.81
N LYS A 48 -8.12 30.31 -8.13
CA LYS A 48 -8.96 31.52 -8.30
C LYS A 48 -8.74 32.57 -7.23
N ASP A 49 -7.96 32.23 -6.21
CA ASP A 49 -7.53 33.11 -5.14
C ASP A 49 -6.13 33.70 -5.44
N ARG A 50 -5.45 34.24 -4.43
CA ARG A 50 -4.13 34.86 -4.63
C ARG A 50 -2.96 33.87 -4.64
N THR A 51 -3.19 32.55 -4.67
CA THR A 51 -2.11 31.54 -4.69
C THR A 51 -1.10 31.80 -5.81
N ILE A 52 -1.57 31.92 -7.06
CA ILE A 52 -0.70 32.15 -8.22
C ILE A 52 0.08 33.48 -8.11
N PRO A 53 -0.57 34.64 -7.84
CA PRO A 53 0.15 35.89 -7.60
C PRO A 53 1.25 35.81 -6.54
N ILE A 54 0.95 35.19 -5.39
CA ILE A 54 1.90 35.05 -4.27
C ILE A 54 3.13 34.27 -4.72
N VAL A 55 2.94 33.10 -5.35
CA VAL A 55 4.07 32.27 -5.79
C VAL A 55 4.90 32.97 -6.87
N ARG A 56 4.27 33.74 -7.77
CA ARG A 56 5.01 34.53 -8.77
C ARG A 56 5.90 35.59 -8.14
N GLU A 57 5.41 36.28 -7.11
CA GLU A 57 6.21 37.25 -6.37
C GLU A 57 7.41 36.56 -5.70
N ILE A 58 7.19 35.41 -5.05
CA ILE A 58 8.24 34.62 -4.40
C ILE A 58 9.27 34.11 -5.42
N SER A 59 8.81 33.56 -6.55
CA SER A 59 9.69 33.08 -7.63
C SER A 59 10.52 34.20 -8.28
N GLY A 60 10.03 35.45 -8.25
CA GLY A 60 10.79 36.62 -8.71
C GLY A 60 11.93 37.05 -7.78
N ARG A 61 11.89 36.64 -6.51
CA ARG A 61 12.91 36.95 -5.48
C ARG A 61 13.79 35.75 -5.09
N GLN A 62 13.31 34.52 -5.30
CA GLN A 62 13.97 33.26 -4.92
C GLN A 62 14.13 32.37 -6.16
N GLU A 63 15.35 32.19 -6.64
CA GLU A 63 15.63 31.44 -7.89
C GLU A 63 15.33 29.94 -7.80
N ASN A 64 15.31 29.38 -6.59
CA ASN A 64 14.99 27.98 -6.33
C ASN A 64 13.48 27.70 -6.30
N VAL A 65 12.62 28.73 -6.36
CA VAL A 65 11.16 28.57 -6.40
C VAL A 65 10.65 28.72 -7.84
N ARG A 66 9.86 27.75 -8.29
CA ARG A 66 9.24 27.72 -9.62
C ARG A 66 7.75 27.47 -9.53
N LEU A 67 7.00 28.10 -10.42
CA LEU A 67 5.56 27.91 -10.57
C LEU A 67 5.22 27.28 -11.93
N ILE A 68 4.37 26.27 -11.90
CA ILE A 68 3.67 25.73 -13.07
C ILE A 68 2.17 25.95 -12.84
N VAL A 69 1.49 26.54 -13.82
CA VAL A 69 0.04 26.72 -13.78
C VAL A 69 -0.60 25.81 -14.84
N ARG A 70 -1.38 24.84 -14.38
CA ARG A 70 -2.11 23.88 -15.20
C ARG A 70 -3.53 24.40 -15.42
N ARG A 71 -3.91 24.58 -16.69
CA ARG A 71 -5.23 25.13 -17.08
C ARG A 71 -6.25 24.07 -17.52
N GLU A 72 -5.80 22.83 -17.65
CA GLU A 72 -6.59 21.69 -18.13
C GLU A 72 -6.28 20.46 -17.28
N ASP A 73 -7.18 19.47 -17.31
CA ASP A 73 -7.04 18.17 -16.63
C ASP A 73 -6.74 18.28 -15.11
N HIS A 74 -7.47 19.15 -14.41
CA HIS A 74 -7.24 19.42 -12.99
C HIS A 74 -7.35 18.15 -12.12
N GLY A 75 -6.53 18.10 -11.07
CA GLY A 75 -6.54 17.07 -10.05
C GLY A 75 -5.15 16.89 -9.43
N LEU A 76 -5.11 16.75 -8.10
CA LEU A 76 -3.90 16.61 -7.30
C LEU A 76 -2.88 15.63 -7.90
N SER A 77 -3.33 14.42 -8.27
CA SER A 77 -2.40 13.42 -8.81
C SER A 77 -1.82 13.82 -10.17
N GLN A 78 -2.57 14.56 -10.99
CA GLN A 78 -2.08 15.08 -12.26
C GLN A 78 -1.08 16.22 -12.04
N SER A 79 -1.30 17.07 -11.02
CA SER A 79 -0.36 18.14 -10.65
C SER A 79 0.97 17.55 -10.21
N VAL A 80 0.93 16.48 -9.42
CA VAL A 80 2.14 15.75 -9.01
C VAL A 80 2.86 15.11 -10.21
N VAL A 81 2.13 14.49 -11.15
CA VAL A 81 2.75 13.92 -12.37
C VAL A 81 3.40 15.00 -13.23
N GLU A 82 2.77 16.17 -13.38
CA GLU A 82 3.36 17.31 -14.07
C GLU A 82 4.60 17.85 -13.35
N GLY A 83 4.57 17.85 -12.02
CA GLY A 83 5.72 18.12 -11.17
C GLY A 83 6.89 17.17 -11.45
N PHE A 84 6.65 15.86 -11.51
CA PHE A 84 7.69 14.87 -11.82
C PHE A 84 8.35 15.10 -13.18
N ARG A 85 7.55 15.48 -14.20
CA ARG A 85 8.05 15.77 -15.55
C ARG A 85 8.91 17.03 -15.60
N SER A 86 8.58 18.02 -14.78
CA SER A 86 9.21 19.35 -14.79
C SER A 86 10.31 19.56 -13.74
N ALA A 87 10.45 18.61 -12.82
CA ALA A 87 11.49 18.56 -11.81
C ALA A 87 12.89 18.42 -12.45
N ARG A 88 13.90 19.03 -11.82
CA ARG A 88 15.32 19.06 -12.23
C ARG A 88 16.18 18.02 -11.52
N SER A 89 15.77 17.55 -10.34
CA SER A 89 16.51 16.54 -9.58
C SER A 89 16.02 15.12 -9.87
N ASP A 90 16.86 14.12 -9.64
CA ASP A 90 16.47 12.71 -9.66
C ASP A 90 15.81 12.25 -8.35
N ILE A 91 15.79 13.07 -7.30
CA ILE A 91 15.03 12.82 -6.07
C ILE A 91 13.82 13.75 -6.05
N LEU A 92 12.63 13.16 -5.98
CA LEU A 92 11.36 13.86 -6.09
C LEU A 92 10.60 13.72 -4.77
N GLN A 93 10.45 14.81 -4.03
CA GLN A 93 9.65 14.89 -2.80
C GLN A 93 8.27 15.47 -3.13
N VAL A 94 7.21 14.89 -2.59
CA VAL A 94 5.84 15.44 -2.65
C VAL A 94 5.40 15.83 -1.26
N ILE A 95 4.84 17.04 -1.09
CA ILE A 95 4.30 17.56 0.17
C ILE A 95 3.05 18.40 -0.12
N ASP A 96 2.10 18.41 0.81
CA ASP A 96 0.85 19.19 0.65
C ASP A 96 1.10 20.61 1.18
N ALA A 97 0.34 21.59 0.69
CA ALA A 97 0.53 23.00 1.07
C ALA A 97 -0.04 23.37 2.46
N ASP A 98 -0.85 22.50 3.08
CA ASP A 98 -1.69 22.81 4.25
C ASP A 98 -1.05 22.49 5.63
N PHE A 99 0.28 22.32 5.69
CA PHE A 99 1.04 21.94 6.90
C PHE A 99 0.60 20.64 7.59
N SER A 100 -0.29 19.85 7.00
CA SER A 100 -0.61 18.50 7.50
C SER A 100 0.59 17.55 7.41
N HIS A 101 1.55 17.89 6.57
CA HIS A 101 2.83 17.22 6.40
C HIS A 101 3.97 18.08 6.98
N PRO A 102 4.76 17.56 7.93
CA PRO A 102 5.84 18.30 8.59
C PRO A 102 7.06 18.49 7.66
N PRO A 103 7.41 19.73 7.25
CA PRO A 103 8.54 19.98 6.35
C PRO A 103 9.89 19.57 6.96
N ASP A 104 10.03 19.57 8.27
CA ASP A 104 11.24 19.17 9.01
C ASP A 104 11.62 17.69 8.79
N LEU A 105 10.70 16.86 8.27
CA LEU A 105 11.01 15.49 7.89
C LEU A 105 11.65 15.35 6.50
N ILE A 106 11.59 16.36 5.63
CA ILE A 106 12.14 16.32 4.26
C ILE A 106 13.60 15.82 4.22
N PRO A 107 14.53 16.23 5.10
CA PRO A 107 15.90 15.73 5.10
C PRO A 107 15.97 14.21 5.33
N ARG A 108 15.05 13.63 6.10
CA ARG A 108 15.00 12.17 6.31
C ARG A 108 14.54 11.43 5.05
N PHE A 109 13.61 12.00 4.28
CA PHE A 109 13.23 11.44 2.98
C PHE A 109 14.37 11.52 1.99
N TYR A 110 15.03 12.67 1.90
CA TYR A 110 16.20 12.87 1.06
C TYR A 110 17.31 11.85 1.36
N GLU A 111 17.70 11.71 2.62
CA GLU A 111 18.74 10.74 3.03
C GLU A 111 18.30 9.29 2.84
N ALA A 112 17.00 8.98 2.96
CA ALA A 112 16.49 7.63 2.68
C ALA A 112 16.65 7.24 1.20
N ILE A 113 16.28 8.14 0.28
CA ILE A 113 16.43 7.89 -1.16
C ILE A 113 17.92 7.86 -1.54
N ARG A 114 18.70 8.83 -1.06
CA ARG A 114 20.16 8.86 -1.26
C ARG A 114 20.86 7.62 -0.70
N GLY A 115 20.34 7.05 0.38
CA GLY A 115 20.79 5.80 0.99
C GLY A 115 20.39 4.53 0.22
N GLY A 116 19.69 4.65 -0.92
CA GLY A 116 19.35 3.54 -1.82
C GLY A 116 17.93 3.00 -1.69
N ALA A 117 17.04 3.66 -0.95
CA ALA A 117 15.61 3.35 -1.05
C ALA A 117 15.06 3.92 -2.37
N ASP A 118 14.20 3.17 -3.06
CA ASP A 118 13.56 3.67 -4.28
C ASP A 118 12.40 4.61 -3.93
N ILE A 119 11.70 4.33 -2.82
CA ILE A 119 10.55 5.10 -2.33
C ILE A 119 10.66 5.25 -0.81
N ALA A 120 10.44 6.45 -0.30
CA ALA A 120 10.28 6.75 1.10
C ALA A 120 8.86 7.30 1.35
N VAL A 121 8.08 6.66 2.23
CA VAL A 121 6.67 7.01 2.48
C VAL A 121 6.52 7.57 3.89
N GLY A 122 5.95 8.77 4.01
CA GLY A 122 5.47 9.29 5.28
C GLY A 122 4.27 8.46 5.71
N SER A 123 4.38 7.76 6.84
CA SER A 123 3.33 6.85 7.31
C SER A 123 2.77 7.27 8.66
N ARG A 124 1.44 7.35 8.69
CA ARG A 124 0.64 7.57 9.92
C ARG A 124 0.43 6.29 10.72
N TYR A 125 0.68 5.13 10.11
CA TYR A 125 0.30 3.83 10.67
C TYR A 125 1.50 2.94 11.01
N THR A 126 2.72 3.36 10.65
CA THR A 126 3.96 2.70 11.09
C THR A 126 4.28 3.06 12.54
N LYS A 127 5.18 2.31 13.19
CA LYS A 127 5.53 2.54 14.58
C LYS A 127 6.10 3.96 14.78
N GLY A 128 5.43 4.75 15.60
CA GLY A 128 5.78 6.16 15.88
C GLY A 128 5.02 7.18 15.03
N GLY A 129 4.22 6.74 14.05
CA GLY A 129 3.26 7.60 13.35
C GLY A 129 1.94 7.69 14.10
N ASP A 130 1.22 8.79 13.91
CA ASP A 130 -0.10 9.01 14.52
C ASP A 130 -0.99 9.96 13.69
N ILE A 131 -2.25 10.09 14.09
CA ILE A 131 -3.23 11.01 13.51
C ILE A 131 -3.86 11.81 14.64
N GLU A 132 -3.60 13.11 14.65
CA GLU A 132 -4.12 14.02 15.65
C GLU A 132 -5.56 14.47 15.30
N ALA A 133 -6.45 14.39 16.28
CA ALA A 133 -7.77 15.06 16.30
C ALA A 133 -8.76 14.78 15.15
N TRP A 134 -8.65 13.68 14.39
CA TRP A 134 -9.65 13.40 13.35
C TRP A 134 -11.04 13.05 13.89
N PRO A 135 -12.13 13.58 13.28
CA PRO A 135 -13.47 13.07 13.50
C PRO A 135 -13.55 11.57 13.18
N LEU A 136 -14.24 10.80 14.02
CA LEU A 136 -14.32 9.32 13.90
C LEU A 136 -14.73 8.86 12.49
N LYS A 137 -15.67 9.56 11.85
CA LYS A 137 -16.11 9.28 10.48
C LYS A 137 -14.97 9.36 9.46
N ARG A 138 -14.13 10.40 9.52
CA ARG A 138 -12.97 10.57 8.64
C ARG A 138 -11.94 9.47 8.88
N ARG A 139 -11.73 9.11 10.15
CA ARG A 139 -10.85 8.00 10.55
C ARG A 139 -11.30 6.67 9.96
N ILE A 140 -12.60 6.33 10.04
CA ILE A 140 -13.15 5.10 9.46
C ILE A 140 -12.97 5.08 7.93
N ILE A 141 -13.29 6.17 7.24
CA ILE A 141 -13.15 6.24 5.77
C ILE A 141 -11.68 6.07 5.36
N SER A 142 -10.76 6.75 6.05
CA SER A 142 -9.32 6.62 5.78
C SER A 142 -8.82 5.21 6.06
N LEU A 143 -9.21 4.60 7.18
CA LEU A 143 -8.86 3.21 7.50
C LEU A 143 -9.38 2.24 6.43
N GLY A 144 -10.58 2.46 5.91
CA GLY A 144 -11.12 1.68 4.79
C GLY A 144 -10.27 1.82 3.53
N ALA A 145 -9.94 3.04 3.11
CA ALA A 145 -9.10 3.28 1.93
C ALA A 145 -7.68 2.69 2.10
N THR A 146 -7.08 2.86 3.28
CA THR A 146 -5.80 2.26 3.64
C THR A 146 -5.88 0.73 3.62
N ALA A 147 -6.93 0.12 4.18
CA ALA A 147 -7.12 -1.32 4.17
C ALA A 147 -7.18 -1.86 2.73
N PHE A 148 -7.92 -1.21 1.83
CA PHE A 148 -7.94 -1.57 0.41
C PHE A 148 -6.57 -1.43 -0.26
N GLY A 149 -5.83 -0.35 0.04
CA GLY A 149 -4.47 -0.18 -0.48
C GLY A 149 -3.54 -1.28 0.00
N ARG A 150 -3.68 -1.71 1.26
CA ARG A 150 -2.89 -2.79 1.87
C ARG A 150 -3.21 -4.17 1.32
N ILE A 151 -4.38 -4.39 0.71
CA ILE A 151 -4.64 -5.61 -0.06
C ILE A 151 -3.67 -5.70 -1.25
N LEU A 152 -3.41 -4.58 -1.93
CA LEU A 152 -2.50 -4.53 -3.06
C LEU A 152 -1.02 -4.45 -2.63
N PHE A 153 -0.76 -3.74 -1.55
CA PHE A 153 0.59 -3.45 -1.03
C PHE A 153 0.69 -3.81 0.46
N PRO A 154 0.67 -5.11 0.82
CA PRO A 154 0.58 -5.54 2.22
C PRO A 154 1.81 -5.18 3.07
N GLU A 155 2.95 -4.89 2.45
CA GLU A 155 4.19 -4.52 3.13
C GLU A 155 4.29 -3.02 3.49
N ILE A 156 3.35 -2.21 3.00
CA ILE A 156 3.33 -0.75 3.20
C ILE A 156 2.16 -0.40 4.10
N THR A 157 2.41 0.22 5.25
CA THR A 157 1.36 0.52 6.23
C THR A 157 0.46 1.68 5.79
N ASP A 158 0.98 2.65 5.01
CA ASP A 158 0.22 3.79 4.49
C ASP A 158 0.36 4.03 2.97
N PRO A 159 -0.19 3.14 2.11
CA PRO A 159 -0.06 3.23 0.65
C PRO A 159 -0.88 4.37 0.00
N VAL A 160 -1.56 5.18 0.82
CA VAL A 160 -2.46 6.27 0.39
C VAL A 160 -1.99 7.65 0.86
N SER A 161 -0.77 7.73 1.42
CA SER A 161 -0.13 8.96 1.88
C SER A 161 0.12 9.94 0.73
N GLY A 162 -0.04 11.23 1.02
CA GLY A 162 0.37 12.32 0.13
C GLY A 162 1.81 12.79 0.37
N PHE A 163 2.45 12.31 1.44
CA PHE A 163 3.80 12.71 1.83
C PHE A 163 4.79 11.59 1.55
N PHE A 164 5.59 11.74 0.50
CA PHE A 164 6.54 10.72 0.08
C PHE A 164 7.64 11.30 -0.80
N ALA A 165 8.76 10.58 -0.89
CA ALA A 165 9.80 10.82 -1.88
C ALA A 165 10.04 9.59 -2.75
N VAL A 166 10.46 9.81 -3.99
CA VAL A 166 10.83 8.75 -4.93
C VAL A 166 12.09 9.11 -5.71
N GLY A 167 12.88 8.10 -6.07
CA GLY A 167 13.85 8.23 -7.15
C GLY A 167 13.14 8.40 -8.50
N ARG A 168 13.68 9.21 -9.40
CA ARG A 168 13.11 9.49 -10.72
C ARG A 168 12.94 8.20 -11.52
N GLU A 169 13.87 7.25 -11.41
CA GLU A 169 13.79 5.96 -12.12
C GLU A 169 12.53 5.14 -11.76
N VAL A 170 11.90 5.40 -10.61
CA VAL A 170 10.66 4.74 -10.20
C VAL A 170 9.50 5.15 -11.09
N VAL A 171 9.44 6.43 -11.45
CA VAL A 171 8.33 7.03 -12.20
C VAL A 171 8.64 7.22 -13.67
N ASP A 172 9.92 7.22 -14.06
CA ASP A 172 10.32 7.40 -15.44
C ASP A 172 9.87 6.24 -16.35
N GLY A 173 9.19 6.57 -17.44
CA GLY A 173 8.55 5.61 -18.33
C GLY A 173 7.43 4.76 -17.70
N ALA A 174 7.02 5.04 -16.46
CA ALA A 174 5.89 4.36 -15.83
C ALA A 174 4.57 4.87 -16.43
N PRO A 175 3.62 3.99 -16.82
CA PRO A 175 2.35 4.40 -17.40
C PRO A 175 1.35 4.84 -16.32
N LEU A 176 1.73 5.88 -15.57
CA LEU A 176 0.92 6.50 -14.54
C LEU A 176 -0.32 7.10 -15.21
N ALA A 177 -1.50 6.68 -14.76
CA ALA A 177 -2.78 7.23 -15.19
C ALA A 177 -3.64 7.43 -13.94
N PRO A 178 -3.17 8.27 -13.00
CA PRO A 178 -3.79 8.37 -11.69
C PRO A 178 -5.18 8.99 -11.80
N ARG A 179 -6.07 8.60 -10.89
CA ARG A 179 -7.41 9.17 -10.75
C ARG A 179 -7.54 9.82 -9.38
N GLY A 180 -8.00 11.06 -9.35
CA GLY A 180 -8.21 11.79 -8.10
C GLY A 180 -6.90 12.09 -7.37
N TYR A 181 -6.76 11.59 -6.13
CA TYR A 181 -5.82 12.12 -5.14
C TYR A 181 -4.77 11.12 -4.63
N LYS A 182 -4.82 9.85 -5.06
CA LYS A 182 -3.98 8.77 -4.49
C LYS A 182 -2.82 8.40 -5.41
N ILE A 183 -1.99 9.39 -5.72
CA ILE A 183 -0.85 9.24 -6.63
C ILE A 183 0.17 8.20 -6.13
N LEU A 184 0.46 8.14 -4.81
CA LEU A 184 1.37 7.14 -4.26
C LEU A 184 0.93 5.71 -4.59
N THR A 185 -0.37 5.41 -4.49
CA THR A 185 -0.91 4.09 -4.84
C THR A 185 -0.66 3.76 -6.32
N GLU A 186 -0.73 4.74 -7.22
CA GLU A 186 -0.41 4.57 -8.64
C GLU A 186 1.08 4.24 -8.84
N ILE A 187 1.96 4.99 -8.17
CA ILE A 187 3.42 4.80 -8.22
C ILE A 187 3.78 3.41 -7.69
N LEU A 188 3.20 2.99 -6.56
CA LEU A 188 3.42 1.66 -6.01
C LEU A 188 2.96 0.56 -6.98
N GLY A 189 1.87 0.79 -7.71
CA GLY A 189 1.29 -0.20 -8.63
C GLY A 189 1.97 -0.29 -9.98
N LYS A 190 2.51 0.82 -10.50
CA LYS A 190 2.98 0.93 -11.89
C LYS A 190 4.43 1.40 -12.05
N GLY A 191 5.01 1.96 -10.99
CA GLY A 191 6.41 2.35 -10.95
C GLY A 191 7.35 1.15 -10.83
N ARG A 192 8.64 1.40 -11.03
CA ARG A 192 9.70 0.39 -10.96
C ARG A 192 10.52 0.58 -9.69
N TRP A 193 10.25 -0.25 -8.69
CA TRP A 193 10.92 -0.16 -7.40
C TRP A 193 11.18 -1.55 -6.83
N ARG A 194 12.10 -1.61 -5.86
CA ARG A 194 12.52 -2.80 -5.12
C ARG A 194 12.42 -2.58 -3.61
N THR A 195 12.77 -1.39 -3.14
CA THR A 195 12.84 -1.04 -1.71
C THR A 195 11.94 0.14 -1.40
N VAL A 196 11.08 -0.05 -0.42
CA VAL A 196 10.26 1.02 0.17
C VAL A 196 10.59 1.12 1.65
N VAL A 197 10.79 2.33 2.14
CA VAL A 197 10.94 2.61 3.58
C VAL A 197 9.81 3.51 4.06
N GLU A 198 9.38 3.35 5.31
CA GLU A 198 8.34 4.17 5.91
C GLU A 198 8.93 5.06 7.01
N ILE A 199 8.68 6.37 6.92
CA ILE A 199 9.09 7.38 7.89
C ILE A 199 7.85 7.74 8.72
N PRO A 200 7.85 7.50 10.05
CA PRO A 200 6.71 7.85 10.90
C PRO A 200 6.53 9.36 10.98
N PHE A 201 5.28 9.82 10.94
CA PHE A 201 4.93 11.21 11.25
C PHE A 201 3.55 11.31 11.92
N VAL A 202 3.31 12.43 12.59
CA VAL A 202 2.00 12.76 13.17
C VAL A 202 1.25 13.66 12.18
N PHE A 203 0.13 13.17 11.66
CA PHE A 203 -0.72 13.95 10.77
C PHE A 203 -1.59 14.90 11.59
N LYS A 204 -1.44 16.19 11.35
CA LYS A 204 -2.27 17.25 11.94
C LYS A 204 -3.39 17.62 10.98
N ASP A 205 -4.60 17.82 11.50
CA ASP A 205 -5.67 18.35 10.65
C ASP A 205 -5.39 19.82 10.32
N ARG A 206 -5.96 20.26 9.20
CA ARG A 206 -5.80 21.63 8.68
C ARG A 206 -6.31 22.62 9.72
N GLU A 207 -5.57 23.70 9.94
CA GLU A 207 -6.09 24.82 10.74
C GLU A 207 -7.23 25.53 9.99
N GLU A 208 -7.16 25.60 8.66
CA GLU A 208 -8.15 26.26 7.80
C GLU A 208 -8.46 25.44 6.52
N GLY A 209 -9.69 25.52 6.03
CA GLY A 209 -10.13 24.89 4.77
C GLY A 209 -11.12 23.71 4.88
N ALA A 210 -12.20 23.75 4.10
CA ALA A 210 -13.21 22.69 4.07
C ALA A 210 -12.71 21.42 3.36
N SER A 211 -12.68 20.29 4.07
CA SER A 211 -12.33 18.98 3.50
C SER A 211 -13.36 18.51 2.46
N LYS A 212 -12.97 18.50 1.17
CA LYS A 212 -13.81 18.10 0.04
C LYS A 212 -13.79 16.59 -0.24
N LEU A 213 -13.71 15.72 0.78
CA LEU A 213 -13.80 14.27 0.57
C LEU A 213 -15.25 13.87 0.22
N ARG A 214 -15.56 13.82 -1.08
CA ARG A 214 -16.86 13.38 -1.63
C ARG A 214 -16.90 11.86 -1.76
N ALA A 215 -18.10 11.26 -1.70
CA ALA A 215 -18.27 9.82 -1.89
C ALA A 215 -17.72 9.30 -3.24
N GLY A 216 -17.74 10.16 -4.29
CA GLY A 216 -17.14 9.85 -5.59
C GLY A 216 -15.64 9.54 -5.52
N THR A 217 -14.92 10.11 -4.56
CA THR A 217 -13.48 9.88 -4.38
C THR A 217 -13.16 8.41 -4.08
N MET A 218 -14.03 7.71 -3.35
CA MET A 218 -13.84 6.28 -3.07
C MET A 218 -14.04 5.43 -4.32
N VAL A 219 -15.02 5.77 -5.17
CA VAL A 219 -15.26 5.06 -6.43
C VAL A 219 -14.07 5.21 -7.37
N ASP A 220 -13.51 6.42 -7.48
CA ASP A 220 -12.33 6.68 -8.31
C ASP A 220 -11.10 5.95 -7.79
N TYR A 221 -10.92 5.89 -6.47
CA TYR A 221 -9.86 5.09 -5.85
C TYR A 221 -10.02 3.60 -6.13
N LEU A 222 -11.23 3.04 -6.02
CA LEU A 222 -11.48 1.63 -6.37
C LEU A 222 -11.23 1.35 -7.86
N ARG A 223 -11.62 2.27 -8.76
CA ARG A 223 -11.30 2.18 -10.20
C ARG A 223 -9.80 2.24 -10.46
N GLN A 224 -9.07 3.06 -9.71
CA GLN A 224 -7.61 3.14 -9.78
C GLN A 224 -6.98 1.82 -9.35
N CYS A 225 -7.39 1.26 -8.20
CA CYS A 225 -6.98 -0.08 -7.74
C CYS A 225 -7.27 -1.16 -8.80
N GLY A 226 -8.46 -1.16 -9.40
CA GLY A 226 -8.80 -2.08 -10.50
C GLY A 226 -7.90 -1.89 -11.73
N GLY A 227 -7.54 -0.65 -12.06
CA GLY A 227 -6.58 -0.32 -13.11
C GLY A 227 -5.17 -0.87 -12.83
N ILE A 228 -4.70 -0.76 -11.58
CA ILE A 228 -3.42 -1.31 -11.12
C ILE A 228 -3.43 -2.84 -11.21
N VAL A 229 -4.50 -3.49 -10.74
CA VAL A 229 -4.64 -4.95 -10.83
C VAL A 229 -4.62 -5.40 -12.29
N ARG A 230 -5.41 -4.75 -13.16
CA ARG A 230 -5.43 -5.04 -14.60
C ARG A 230 -4.06 -4.87 -15.23
N PHE A 231 -3.37 -3.77 -14.94
CA PHE A 231 -2.01 -3.51 -15.43
C PHE A 231 -1.04 -4.62 -15.00
N SER A 232 -1.03 -4.94 -13.70
CA SER A 232 -0.12 -5.91 -13.11
C SER A 232 -0.33 -7.32 -13.66
N VAL A 233 -1.59 -7.74 -13.82
CA VAL A 233 -1.95 -9.06 -14.39
C VAL A 233 -1.62 -9.13 -15.89
N THR A 234 -1.94 -8.08 -16.66
CA THR A 234 -1.71 -8.05 -18.11
C THR A 234 -0.21 -8.05 -18.44
N ARG A 235 0.58 -7.29 -17.69
CA ARG A 235 2.04 -7.18 -17.89
C ARG A 235 2.83 -8.24 -17.12
N ARG A 236 2.18 -9.00 -16.23
CA ARG A 236 2.80 -9.99 -15.33
C ARG A 236 4.02 -9.43 -14.58
N THR A 237 3.90 -8.20 -14.10
CA THR A 237 5.00 -7.43 -13.49
C THR A 237 4.55 -6.70 -12.22
N GLY A 238 5.52 -6.26 -11.43
CA GLY A 238 5.31 -5.46 -10.23
C GLY A 238 4.93 -6.25 -8.97
N PRO A 239 4.78 -5.54 -7.84
CA PRO A 239 4.50 -6.13 -6.52
C PRO A 239 3.15 -6.83 -6.46
N VAL A 240 2.12 -6.25 -7.09
CA VAL A 240 0.76 -6.81 -7.10
C VAL A 240 0.73 -8.16 -7.82
N TRP A 241 1.43 -8.30 -8.96
CA TRP A 241 1.56 -9.60 -9.63
C TRP A 241 2.34 -10.62 -8.79
N ALA A 242 3.38 -10.17 -8.08
CA ALA A 242 4.13 -11.03 -7.18
C ALA A 242 3.26 -11.60 -6.04
N GLU A 243 2.39 -10.78 -5.45
CA GLU A 243 1.41 -11.23 -4.46
C GLU A 243 0.34 -12.14 -5.08
N TRP A 244 -0.19 -11.84 -6.27
CA TRP A 244 -1.12 -12.74 -6.96
C TRP A 244 -0.53 -14.13 -7.23
N LYS A 245 0.76 -14.22 -7.58
CA LYS A 245 1.44 -15.52 -7.70
C LYS A 245 1.44 -16.28 -6.37
N LYS A 246 1.60 -15.61 -5.23
CA LYS A 246 1.55 -16.25 -3.91
C LYS A 246 0.14 -16.74 -3.59
N VAL A 247 -0.89 -15.94 -3.88
CA VAL A 247 -2.30 -16.34 -3.72
C VAL A 247 -2.60 -17.60 -4.53
N VAL A 248 -2.20 -17.63 -5.81
CA VAL A 248 -2.42 -18.80 -6.68
C VAL A 248 -1.67 -20.02 -6.16
N ARG A 249 -0.40 -19.88 -5.74
CA ARG A 249 0.37 -20.98 -5.13
C ARG A 249 -0.29 -21.50 -3.86
N PHE A 250 -0.73 -20.61 -2.98
CA PHE A 250 -1.44 -20.96 -1.75
C PHE A 250 -2.73 -21.74 -2.05
N GLY A 251 -3.49 -21.33 -3.07
CA GLY A 251 -4.65 -22.06 -3.58
C GLY A 251 -4.32 -23.46 -4.11
N LEU A 252 -3.28 -23.57 -4.94
CA LEU A 252 -2.83 -24.86 -5.48
C LEU A 252 -2.34 -25.81 -4.38
N VAL A 253 -1.65 -25.29 -3.36
CA VAL A 253 -1.26 -26.06 -2.18
C VAL A 253 -2.50 -26.54 -1.44
N GLY A 254 -3.48 -25.67 -1.19
CA GLY A 254 -4.74 -26.05 -0.57
C GLY A 254 -5.48 -27.16 -1.33
N LEU A 255 -5.55 -27.05 -2.65
CA LEU A 255 -6.13 -28.09 -3.52
C LEU A 255 -5.34 -29.41 -3.42
N SER A 256 -4.01 -29.36 -3.41
CA SER A 256 -3.18 -30.55 -3.26
C SER A 256 -3.44 -31.27 -1.94
N GLY A 257 -3.70 -30.52 -0.86
CA GLY A 257 -4.06 -31.08 0.44
C GLY A 257 -5.33 -31.93 0.39
N ILE A 258 -6.33 -31.53 -0.40
CA ILE A 258 -7.56 -32.33 -0.57
C ILE A 258 -7.22 -33.71 -1.14
N PHE A 259 -6.38 -33.77 -2.20
CA PHE A 259 -5.98 -35.03 -2.81
C PHE A 259 -5.09 -35.88 -1.89
N VAL A 260 -4.16 -35.26 -1.16
CA VAL A 260 -3.32 -35.93 -0.15
C VAL A 260 -4.19 -36.53 0.95
N ASN A 261 -5.15 -35.77 1.46
CA ASN A 261 -6.09 -36.23 2.47
C ASN A 261 -6.92 -37.43 1.99
N MET A 262 -7.53 -37.33 0.81
CA MET A 262 -8.33 -38.41 0.23
C MET A 262 -7.50 -39.67 -0.03
N GLY A 263 -6.29 -39.52 -0.59
CA GLY A 263 -5.38 -40.63 -0.88
C GLY A 263 -4.90 -41.33 0.40
N LEU A 264 -4.54 -40.58 1.44
CA LEU A 264 -4.13 -41.13 2.72
C LEU A 264 -5.30 -41.83 3.43
N LEU A 265 -6.49 -41.23 3.41
CA LEU A 265 -7.70 -41.84 3.98
C LEU A 265 -7.99 -43.19 3.32
N TYR A 266 -7.93 -43.24 1.99
CA TYR A 266 -8.12 -44.48 1.23
C TYR A 266 -7.04 -45.52 1.56
N ALA A 267 -5.76 -45.15 1.51
CA ALA A 267 -4.68 -46.08 1.79
C ALA A 267 -4.71 -46.63 3.23
N LEU A 268 -5.00 -45.79 4.21
CA LEU A 268 -5.07 -46.22 5.61
C LEU A 268 -6.29 -47.11 5.88
N THR A 269 -7.43 -46.82 5.23
CA THR A 269 -8.68 -47.56 5.48
C THR A 269 -8.74 -48.86 4.68
N GLU A 270 -8.51 -48.79 3.36
CA GLU A 270 -8.72 -49.92 2.45
C GLU A 270 -7.48 -50.82 2.33
N ILE A 271 -6.27 -50.25 2.42
CA ILE A 271 -5.03 -51.02 2.25
C ILE A 271 -4.47 -51.46 3.61
N ALA A 272 -4.39 -50.54 4.58
CA ALA A 272 -3.85 -50.85 5.91
C ALA A 272 -4.90 -51.40 6.90
N GLY A 273 -6.18 -51.35 6.55
CA GLY A 273 -7.27 -51.90 7.36
C GLY A 273 -7.57 -51.13 8.66
N LEU A 274 -7.15 -49.87 8.76
CA LEU A 274 -7.44 -49.03 9.93
C LEU A 274 -8.90 -48.56 9.93
N TYR A 275 -9.47 -48.41 11.13
CA TYR A 275 -10.80 -47.84 11.29
C TYR A 275 -10.87 -46.42 10.70
N TYR A 276 -11.88 -46.16 9.86
CA TYR A 276 -11.95 -44.96 9.01
C TYR A 276 -11.85 -43.63 9.78
N LEU A 277 -12.35 -43.54 11.02
CA LEU A 277 -12.22 -42.34 11.84
C LEU A 277 -10.76 -42.10 12.28
N VAL A 278 -10.03 -43.17 12.61
CA VAL A 278 -8.59 -43.08 12.93
C VAL A 278 -7.81 -42.69 11.67
N SER A 279 -8.12 -43.33 10.54
CA SER A 279 -7.55 -42.97 9.23
C SER A 279 -7.80 -41.50 8.88
N ALA A 280 -9.01 -40.98 9.13
CA ALA A 280 -9.38 -39.60 8.83
C ALA A 280 -8.57 -38.59 9.65
N VAL A 281 -8.42 -38.82 10.97
CA VAL A 281 -7.60 -37.95 11.83
C VAL A 281 -6.16 -37.89 11.33
N ILE A 282 -5.56 -39.06 11.05
CA ILE A 282 -4.17 -39.13 10.55
C ILE A 282 -4.05 -38.44 9.18
N ALA A 283 -4.99 -38.70 8.26
CA ALA A 283 -4.97 -38.11 6.93
C ALA A 283 -5.15 -36.58 6.95
N ILE A 284 -5.96 -36.04 7.86
CA ILE A 284 -6.16 -34.58 8.02
C ILE A 284 -4.86 -33.95 8.50
N GLU A 285 -4.26 -34.48 9.57
CA GLU A 285 -3.02 -33.94 10.12
C GLU A 285 -1.87 -34.01 9.11
N LEU A 286 -1.69 -35.13 8.42
CA LEU A 286 -0.65 -35.26 7.39
C LEU A 286 -0.89 -34.35 6.18
N SER A 287 -2.14 -34.12 5.78
CA SER A 287 -2.50 -33.15 4.74
C SER A 287 -2.17 -31.71 5.17
N ILE A 288 -2.45 -31.34 6.42
CA ILE A 288 -2.09 -30.04 6.97
C ILE A 288 -0.58 -29.87 6.99
N VAL A 289 0.18 -30.89 7.42
CA VAL A 289 1.65 -30.88 7.39
C VAL A 289 2.16 -30.71 5.96
N ASN A 290 1.59 -31.43 4.99
CA ASN A 290 1.91 -31.26 3.57
C ASN A 290 1.68 -29.80 3.12
N ASN A 291 0.51 -29.22 3.44
CA ASN A 291 0.19 -27.85 3.08
C ASN A 291 1.15 -26.85 3.71
N PHE A 292 1.51 -27.04 4.97
CA PHE A 292 2.49 -26.21 5.65
C PHE A 292 3.87 -26.26 4.98
N VAL A 293 4.38 -27.48 4.71
CA VAL A 293 5.69 -27.68 4.08
C VAL A 293 5.74 -27.06 2.69
N LEU A 294 4.72 -27.30 1.85
CA LEU A 294 4.65 -26.71 0.51
C LEU A 294 4.54 -25.18 0.57
N ASN A 295 3.78 -24.62 1.51
CA ASN A 295 3.69 -23.17 1.65
C ASN A 295 5.02 -22.53 2.11
N ASP A 296 5.74 -23.17 3.03
CA ASP A 296 7.03 -22.69 3.53
C ASP A 296 8.11 -22.70 2.44
N VAL A 297 8.18 -23.80 1.65
CA VAL A 297 9.21 -24.01 0.63
C VAL A 297 8.89 -23.34 -0.71
N TRP A 298 7.60 -23.27 -1.11
CA TRP A 298 7.21 -22.84 -2.47
C TRP A 298 6.41 -21.53 -2.51
N THR A 299 5.39 -21.38 -1.65
CA THR A 299 4.51 -20.20 -1.68
C THR A 299 5.22 -18.97 -1.15
N PHE A 300 5.71 -19.05 0.09
CA PHE A 300 6.33 -17.92 0.78
C PHE A 300 7.86 -17.93 0.69
N ARG A 301 8.47 -19.05 0.26
CA ARG A 301 9.92 -19.23 0.05
C ARG A 301 10.72 -18.50 1.13
N SER A 302 10.54 -18.87 2.40
CA SER A 302 11.36 -18.25 3.44
C SER A 302 12.80 -18.70 3.23
N ILE A 303 13.67 -17.80 2.78
CA ILE A 303 15.08 -18.06 2.40
C ILE A 303 15.93 -18.50 3.60
N GLU A 304 15.40 -18.44 4.82
CA GLU A 304 16.14 -18.81 6.00
C GLU A 304 16.06 -20.32 6.31
N PHE A 305 17.22 -20.97 6.36
CA PHE A 305 17.45 -22.25 7.06
C PHE A 305 17.19 -22.06 8.56
N LEU A 306 15.93 -21.86 8.94
CA LEU A 306 15.58 -21.53 10.32
C LEU A 306 15.67 -22.74 11.23
N LYS A 307 16.21 -22.48 12.43
CA LYS A 307 16.22 -23.38 13.58
C LYS A 307 14.84 -24.02 13.76
N PHE A 308 14.82 -25.33 14.03
CA PHE A 308 13.61 -26.16 14.20
C PHE A 308 12.51 -25.49 15.05
N LYS A 309 12.89 -24.79 16.14
CA LYS A 309 11.98 -24.06 17.03
C LYS A 309 11.07 -23.04 16.30
N ARG A 310 11.59 -22.32 15.29
CA ARG A 310 10.81 -21.34 14.53
C ARG A 310 9.85 -22.02 13.54
N LYS A 311 10.24 -23.18 12.98
CA LYS A 311 9.34 -24.00 12.16
C LYS A 311 8.15 -24.53 12.97
N VAL A 312 8.40 -25.00 14.20
CA VAL A 312 7.33 -25.45 15.11
C VAL A 312 6.37 -24.29 15.46
N SER A 313 6.91 -23.11 15.77
CA SER A 313 6.08 -21.92 16.04
C SER A 313 5.23 -21.51 14.83
N ARG A 314 5.80 -21.52 13.61
CA ARG A 314 5.04 -21.27 12.38
C ARG A 314 3.97 -22.32 12.13
N PHE A 315 4.26 -23.60 12.36
CA PHE A 315 3.28 -24.67 12.22
C PHE A 315 2.10 -24.49 13.20
N GLY A 316 2.38 -24.18 14.47
CA GLY A 316 1.34 -23.88 15.45
C GLY A 316 0.49 -22.65 15.06
N SER A 317 1.12 -21.60 14.54
CA SER A 317 0.41 -20.44 14.00
C SER A 317 -0.46 -20.82 12.79
N PHE A 318 0.07 -21.59 11.83
CA PHE A 318 -0.67 -22.04 10.65
C PHE A 318 -1.92 -22.86 11.03
N GLN A 319 -1.80 -23.73 12.05
CA GLN A 319 -2.93 -24.49 12.58
C GLN A 319 -4.00 -23.58 13.20
N ALA A 320 -3.59 -22.66 14.08
CA ALA A 320 -4.51 -21.72 14.71
C ALA A 320 -5.25 -20.85 13.66
N VAL A 321 -4.54 -20.39 12.63
CA VAL A 321 -5.13 -19.63 11.52
C VAL A 321 -6.14 -20.47 10.75
N SER A 322 -5.78 -21.72 10.42
CA SER A 322 -6.65 -22.65 9.68
C SER A 322 -7.95 -22.97 10.45
N MET A 323 -7.86 -23.14 11.77
CA MET A 323 -9.04 -23.27 12.63
C MET A 323 -9.91 -22.01 12.62
N GLY A 324 -9.29 -20.83 12.68
CA GLY A 324 -10.02 -19.56 12.54
C GLY A 324 -10.74 -19.46 11.19
N GLY A 325 -10.09 -19.89 10.11
CA GLY A 325 -10.70 -19.97 8.78
C GLY A 325 -11.92 -20.90 8.74
N LEU A 326 -11.86 -22.05 9.42
CA LEU A 326 -13.00 -22.96 9.53
C LEU A 326 -14.19 -22.29 10.23
N VAL A 327 -13.94 -21.59 11.35
CA VAL A 327 -14.99 -20.85 12.08
C VAL A 327 -15.61 -19.77 11.19
N ILE A 328 -14.78 -19.03 10.43
CA ILE A 328 -15.26 -18.01 9.48
C ILE A 328 -16.11 -18.64 8.37
N ASN A 329 -15.70 -19.79 7.82
CA ASN A 329 -16.50 -20.50 6.82
C ASN A 329 -17.89 -20.88 7.39
N MET A 330 -17.92 -21.48 8.58
CA MET A 330 -19.16 -21.90 9.23
C MET A 330 -20.07 -20.70 9.55
N ALA A 331 -19.50 -19.60 10.05
CA ALA A 331 -20.25 -18.38 10.31
C ALA A 331 -20.82 -17.77 9.03
N ALA A 332 -20.02 -17.69 7.95
CA ALA A 332 -20.48 -17.20 6.66
C ALA A 332 -21.59 -18.09 6.08
N LEU A 333 -21.45 -19.41 6.16
CA LEU A 333 -22.46 -20.36 5.72
C LEU A 333 -23.79 -20.15 6.46
N TYR A 334 -23.76 -20.06 7.79
CA TYR A 334 -24.94 -19.83 8.62
C TYR A 334 -25.60 -18.47 8.32
N LEU A 335 -24.82 -17.38 8.33
CA LEU A 335 -25.37 -16.04 8.09
C LEU A 335 -25.96 -15.90 6.68
N LEU A 336 -25.32 -16.49 5.67
CA LEU A 336 -25.83 -16.43 4.31
C LEU A 336 -27.07 -17.33 4.12
N THR A 337 -27.07 -18.53 4.70
CA THR A 337 -28.16 -19.50 4.50
C THR A 337 -29.37 -19.18 5.36
N ASP A 338 -29.19 -19.12 6.68
CA ASP A 338 -30.30 -19.04 7.63
C ASP A 338 -30.79 -17.60 7.85
N VAL A 339 -29.90 -16.61 7.74
CA VAL A 339 -30.26 -15.19 7.96
C VAL A 339 -30.61 -14.49 6.65
N ALA A 340 -29.80 -14.66 5.60
CA ALA A 340 -29.99 -13.99 4.32
C ALA A 340 -30.78 -14.80 3.27
N GLY A 341 -31.09 -16.07 3.55
CA GLY A 341 -31.89 -16.92 2.65
C GLY A 341 -31.16 -17.34 1.36
N VAL A 342 -29.83 -17.26 1.33
CA VAL A 342 -29.01 -17.68 0.18
C VAL A 342 -28.98 -19.21 0.11
N TYR A 343 -29.07 -19.76 -1.09
CA TYR A 343 -28.97 -21.21 -1.30
C TYR A 343 -27.65 -21.78 -0.73
N TYR A 344 -27.74 -22.85 0.06
CA TYR A 344 -26.63 -23.33 0.91
C TYR A 344 -25.34 -23.66 0.15
N LEU A 345 -25.41 -24.14 -1.10
CA LEU A 345 -24.20 -24.39 -1.91
C LEU A 345 -23.50 -23.09 -2.32
N VAL A 346 -24.26 -22.04 -2.63
CA VAL A 346 -23.72 -20.71 -2.95
C VAL A 346 -23.14 -20.07 -1.69
N ALA A 347 -23.85 -20.19 -0.55
CA ALA A 347 -23.37 -19.73 0.74
C ALA A 347 -22.07 -20.44 1.17
N ASN A 348 -21.99 -21.77 1.01
CA ASN A 348 -20.79 -22.55 1.30
C ASN A 348 -19.61 -22.14 0.42
N LEU A 349 -19.85 -21.92 -0.88
CA LEU A 349 -18.80 -21.45 -1.79
C LEU A 349 -18.25 -20.08 -1.36
N ALA A 350 -19.13 -19.14 -1.00
CA ALA A 350 -18.74 -17.84 -0.48
C ALA A 350 -17.96 -17.95 0.84
N GLY A 351 -18.40 -18.84 1.74
CA GLY A 351 -17.70 -19.13 3.00
C GLY A 351 -16.29 -19.69 2.77
N VAL A 352 -16.13 -20.63 1.85
CA VAL A 352 -14.82 -21.20 1.46
C VAL A 352 -13.89 -20.11 0.93
N PHE A 353 -14.36 -19.23 0.04
CA PHE A 353 -13.55 -18.11 -0.46
C PHE A 353 -13.16 -17.12 0.65
N THR A 354 -14.07 -16.86 1.60
CA THR A 354 -13.83 -15.95 2.71
C THR A 354 -12.80 -16.53 3.68
N ALA A 355 -12.94 -17.81 4.03
CA ALA A 355 -11.97 -18.55 4.83
C ALA A 355 -10.61 -18.66 4.14
N PHE A 356 -10.59 -18.85 2.81
CA PHE A 356 -9.36 -18.84 2.03
C PHE A 356 -8.66 -17.48 2.08
N ALA A 357 -9.39 -16.37 1.90
CA ALA A 357 -8.84 -15.02 1.98
C ALA A 357 -8.28 -14.73 3.38
N TRP A 358 -9.02 -15.08 4.44
CA TRP A 358 -8.55 -15.02 5.83
C TRP A 358 -7.26 -15.81 6.02
N ASN A 359 -7.28 -17.10 5.65
CA ASN A 359 -6.13 -17.99 5.82
C ASN A 359 -4.91 -17.43 5.09
N TYR A 360 -5.06 -16.96 3.86
CA TYR A 360 -3.96 -16.35 3.12
C TYR A 360 -3.43 -15.10 3.81
N MET A 361 -4.30 -14.13 4.12
CA MET A 361 -3.90 -12.84 4.68
C MET A 361 -3.22 -12.98 6.05
N VAL A 362 -3.81 -13.77 6.96
CA VAL A 362 -3.26 -13.92 8.31
C VAL A 362 -1.96 -14.71 8.28
N ASN A 363 -1.87 -15.78 7.48
CA ASN A 363 -0.61 -16.50 7.32
C ASN A 363 0.49 -15.61 6.72
N ARG A 364 0.15 -14.77 5.74
CA ARG A 364 1.07 -13.82 5.11
C ARG A 364 1.59 -12.75 6.08
N HIS A 365 0.80 -12.34 7.06
CA HIS A 365 1.11 -11.25 8.00
C HIS A 365 1.61 -11.70 9.38
N TYR A 366 1.36 -12.94 9.78
CA TYR A 366 1.75 -13.45 11.11
C TYR A 366 2.66 -14.67 11.02
N THR A 367 2.31 -15.65 10.18
CA THR A 367 3.05 -16.92 10.10
C THR A 367 4.34 -16.79 9.29
N TRP A 368 4.28 -16.11 8.14
CA TRP A 368 5.41 -15.90 7.24
C TRP A 368 5.78 -14.42 7.12
N THR A 369 5.97 -13.76 8.27
CA THR A 369 6.61 -12.44 8.31
C THR A 369 8.09 -12.53 7.94
N LYS A 370 8.55 -11.60 7.10
CA LYS A 370 10.00 -11.35 6.95
C LYS A 370 10.48 -10.84 8.31
N ALA A 371 11.49 -11.52 8.86
CA ALA A 371 12.14 -11.10 10.11
C ALA A 371 12.91 -9.79 9.88
#